data_AF-A0A9P1MZP7-F1
#
_entry.id   AF-A0A9P1MZP7-F1
#
_cell.length_a   1.000
_cell.length_b   1.000
_cell.length_c   1.000
_cell.angle_alpha   90.00
_cell.angle_beta   90.00
_cell.angle_gamma   90.00
#
_symmetry.space_group_name_H-M   'P 1'
#
loop_
_entity.id
_entity.type
_entity.pdbx_description
1 polymer ?
#
loop_
_entity_poly.entity_id
_entity_poly.type
_entity_poly.pdbx_seq_one_letter_code
_entity_poly.pdbx_strand_id
1 'polypeptide(L)'
;MEKREFLEEWKSIPEQNEQQFTLQNLNNLNADGICNKLQNNNIFTVARRQVDNQQLLYHSVKYTNNLSVLSELKVNSTNTSITLSLKSKNVMAIANINDVFQVILNN
;
A
#
# COMPACT_ATOMS: atom_id res chain seq x y z
N MET A 1 1.32 10.58 9.49
CA MET A 1 2.46 10.83 8.60
C MET A 1 1.96 11.72 7.50
N GLU A 2 2.56 12.89 7.30
CA GLU A 2 2.15 13.80 6.24
C GLU A 2 2.66 13.33 4.86
N LYS A 3 2.01 13.77 3.78
CA LYS A 3 2.44 13.44 2.41
C LYS A 3 3.90 13.81 2.13
N ARG A 4 4.39 14.91 2.70
CA ARG A 4 5.81 15.31 2.56
C ARG A 4 6.74 14.29 3.22
N GLU A 5 6.49 13.95 4.48
CA GLU A 5 7.27 12.95 5.20
C GLU A 5 7.26 11.59 4.48
N PHE A 6 6.09 11.18 3.96
CA PHE A 6 5.96 9.94 3.18
C PHE A 6 6.87 9.95 1.95
N LEU A 7 6.86 11.03 1.16
CA LEU A 7 7.70 11.16 -0.04
C LEU A 7 9.19 11.20 0.31
N GLU A 8 9.56 11.89 1.39
CA GLU A 8 10.93 11.96 1.87
C GLU A 8 11.43 10.59 2.33
N GLU A 9 10.62 9.85 3.10
CA GLU A 9 10.96 8.50 3.54
C GLU A 9 10.97 7.51 2.37
N TRP A 10 10.06 7.65 1.40
CA TRP A 10 10.02 6.84 0.18
C TRP A 10 11.29 7.00 -0.67
N LYS A 11 11.78 8.24 -0.81
CA LYS A 11 13.03 8.55 -1.50
C LYS A 11 14.25 8.15 -0.67
N SER A 12 14.16 8.22 0.64
CA SER A 12 15.26 7.85 1.54
C SER A 12 15.51 6.35 1.58
N ILE A 13 14.47 5.52 1.39
CA ILE A 13 14.62 4.06 1.36
C ILE A 13 15.12 3.66 -0.05
N PRO A 14 16.21 2.87 -0.15
CA PRO A 14 16.70 2.40 -1.44
C PRO A 14 15.71 1.42 -2.09
N GLU A 15 15.63 1.41 -3.43
CA GLU A 15 14.74 0.50 -4.19
C GLU A 15 15.06 -0.99 -3.97
N GLN A 16 16.27 -1.34 -3.52
CA GLN A 16 16.60 -2.71 -3.11
C GLN A 16 15.73 -3.22 -1.93
N ASN A 17 15.17 -2.29 -1.15
CA ASN A 17 14.24 -2.54 -0.06
C ASN A 17 12.78 -2.32 -0.49
N GLU A 18 12.53 -2.18 -1.78
CA GLU A 18 11.19 -2.12 -2.36
C GLU A 18 10.84 -3.51 -2.89
N GLN A 19 9.70 -4.05 -2.48
CA GLN A 19 9.13 -5.25 -3.06
C GLN A 19 7.78 -4.93 -3.67
N GLN A 20 7.63 -5.29 -4.93
CA GLN A 20 6.37 -5.20 -5.63
C GLN A 20 5.70 -6.57 -5.69
N PHE A 21 4.42 -6.59 -5.34
CA PHE A 21 3.56 -7.76 -5.36
C PHE A 21 2.36 -7.48 -6.25
N THR A 22 1.93 -8.49 -6.99
CA THR A 22 0.68 -8.40 -7.77
C THR A 22 -0.39 -9.20 -7.05
N LEU A 23 -1.43 -8.51 -6.60
CA LEU A 23 -2.55 -9.09 -5.89
C LEU A 23 -3.74 -9.21 -6.84
N GLN A 24 -4.43 -10.35 -6.79
CA GLN A 24 -5.68 -10.54 -7.49
C GLN A 24 -6.81 -9.97 -6.65
N ASN A 25 -7.56 -9.04 -7.23
CA ASN A 25 -8.64 -8.37 -6.53
C ASN A 25 -9.94 -9.13 -6.79
N LEU A 26 -10.06 -10.27 -6.10
CA LEU A 26 -11.12 -11.28 -6.28
C LEU A 26 -12.52 -10.71 -6.04
N ASN A 27 -12.63 -9.71 -5.16
CA ASN A 27 -13.88 -9.06 -4.80
C ASN A 27 -14.21 -7.84 -5.68
N ASN A 28 -13.41 -7.56 -6.72
CA ASN A 28 -13.56 -6.41 -7.61
C ASN A 28 -13.69 -5.08 -6.83
N LEU A 29 -13.01 -4.98 -5.68
CA LEU A 29 -13.10 -3.85 -4.79
C LEU A 29 -12.49 -2.62 -5.46
N ASN A 30 -13.29 -1.57 -5.57
CA ASN A 30 -12.82 -0.26 -5.98
C ASN A 30 -11.81 0.29 -4.96
N ALA A 31 -10.97 1.20 -5.41
CA ALA A 31 -9.97 1.89 -4.60
C ALA A 31 -10.52 2.50 -3.30
N ASP A 32 -11.72 3.10 -3.30
CA ASP A 32 -12.37 3.59 -2.07
C ASP A 32 -12.72 2.46 -1.09
N GLY A 33 -13.16 1.30 -1.59
CA GLY A 33 -13.46 0.12 -0.77
C GLY A 33 -12.20 -0.46 -0.13
N ILE A 34 -11.11 -0.53 -0.91
CA ILE A 34 -9.79 -0.94 -0.42
C ILE A 34 -9.30 0.05 0.65
N CYS A 35 -9.36 1.34 0.36
CA CYS A 35 -8.98 2.40 1.30
C CYS A 35 -9.75 2.26 2.62
N ASN A 36 -11.06 2.03 2.58
CA ASN A 36 -11.87 1.89 3.78
C ASN A 36 -11.49 0.65 4.61
N LYS A 37 -11.26 -0.49 3.94
CA LYS A 37 -10.79 -1.74 4.57
C LYS A 37 -9.41 -1.57 5.21
N LEU A 38 -8.48 -0.94 4.49
CA LEU A 38 -7.14 -0.63 4.99
C LEU A 38 -7.19 0.32 6.19
N GLN A 39 -8.00 1.38 6.10
CA GLN A 39 -8.18 2.33 7.20
C GLN A 39 -8.74 1.66 8.47
N ASN A 40 -9.62 0.67 8.31
CA ASN A 40 -10.14 -0.13 9.42
C ASN A 40 -9.07 -1.03 10.07
N ASN A 41 -7.97 -1.30 9.36
CA ASN A 41 -6.81 -2.07 9.84
C ASN A 41 -5.63 -1.17 10.22
N ASN A 42 -5.89 0.09 10.60
CA ASN A 42 -4.88 1.08 10.98
C ASN A 42 -3.89 1.48 9.87
N ILE A 43 -4.27 1.25 8.60
CA ILE A 43 -3.47 1.64 7.43
C ILE A 43 -4.05 2.95 6.87
N PHE A 44 -3.31 4.04 7.05
CA PHE A 44 -3.81 5.36 6.68
C PHE A 44 -3.40 5.74 5.27
N THR A 45 -4.39 6.12 4.45
CA THR A 45 -4.16 6.66 3.12
C THR A 45 -3.61 8.07 3.22
N VAL A 46 -2.36 8.24 2.78
CA VAL A 46 -1.64 9.51 2.79
C VAL A 46 -1.97 10.32 1.54
N ALA A 47 -2.07 9.65 0.39
CA ALA A 47 -2.40 10.30 -0.87
C ALA A 47 -3.14 9.33 -1.79
N ARG A 48 -3.99 9.87 -2.66
CA ARG A 48 -4.58 9.15 -3.76
C ARG A 48 -4.36 9.93 -5.05
N ARG A 49 -4.02 9.24 -6.13
CA ARG A 49 -3.77 9.82 -7.43
C ARG A 49 -4.50 8.99 -8.47
N GLN A 50 -5.26 9.65 -9.33
CA GLN A 50 -5.91 9.01 -10.45
C GLN A 50 -5.07 9.29 -11.70
N VAL A 51 -4.71 8.26 -12.46
CA VAL A 51 -3.84 8.34 -13.65
C VAL A 51 -4.43 7.46 -14.73
N ASP A 52 -4.80 8.03 -15.89
CA ASP A 52 -5.27 7.28 -17.07
C ASP A 52 -6.16 6.07 -16.72
N ASN A 53 -7.29 6.33 -16.04
CA ASN A 53 -8.24 5.29 -15.62
C ASN A 53 -7.75 4.31 -14.53
N GLN A 54 -6.58 4.51 -13.95
CA GLN A 54 -6.05 3.76 -12.81
C GLN A 54 -6.07 4.62 -11.54
N GLN A 55 -6.17 3.98 -10.38
CA GLN A 55 -6.03 4.66 -9.09
C GLN A 55 -4.76 4.19 -8.40
N LEU A 56 -3.86 5.12 -8.10
CA LEU A 56 -2.69 4.91 -7.27
C LEU A 56 -3.00 5.45 -5.87
N LEU A 57 -2.99 4.56 -4.88
CA LEU A 57 -3.21 4.86 -3.49
C LEU A 57 -1.88 4.74 -2.76
N TYR A 58 -1.56 5.71 -1.92
CA TYR A 58 -0.36 5.72 -1.10
C TYR A 58 -0.79 5.60 0.35
N HIS A 59 -0.31 4.57 1.06
CA HIS A 59 -0.62 4.36 2.45
C HIS A 59 0.64 4.24 3.31
N SER A 60 0.55 4.80 4.51
CA SER A 60 1.57 4.65 5.55
C SER A 60 1.03 3.74 6.64
N VAL A 61 1.86 2.77 7.03
CA VAL A 61 1.64 1.89 8.16
C VAL A 61 2.74 2.16 9.16
N LYS A 62 2.37 2.53 10.39
CA LYS A 62 3.34 2.75 11.46
C LYS A 62 3.24 1.60 12.45
N TYR A 63 4.33 0.87 12.62
CA TYR A 63 4.46 -0.15 13.65
C TYR A 63 4.79 0.44 15.02
N THR A 64 4.51 -0.34 16.06
CA THR A 64 4.84 -0.04 17.47
C THR A 64 6.35 0.10 17.72
N ASN A 65 7.19 -0.43 16.84
CA ASN A 65 8.65 -0.45 17.01
C ASN A 65 9.39 0.74 16.35
N ASN A 66 8.73 1.90 16.26
CA ASN A 66 9.21 3.08 15.49
C ASN A 66 9.48 2.80 13.99
N LEU A 67 9.05 1.66 13.47
CA LEU A 67 9.20 1.31 12.07
C LEU A 67 8.00 1.82 11.27
N SER A 68 8.28 2.52 10.18
CA SER A 68 7.28 2.88 9.18
C SER A 68 7.41 1.97 7.96
N VAL A 69 6.29 1.49 7.46
CA VAL A 69 6.18 0.80 6.19
C VAL A 69 5.33 1.66 5.27
N LEU A 70 5.88 1.94 4.09
CA LEU A 70 5.22 2.68 3.05
C LEU A 70 4.66 1.68 2.06
N SER A 71 3.47 1.94 1.57
CA SER A 71 2.81 1.11 0.59
C SER A 71 2.21 1.99 -0.51
N GLU A 72 2.36 1.55 -1.75
CA GLU A 72 1.72 2.11 -2.92
C GLU A 72 0.87 1.00 -3.53
N LEU A 73 -0.43 1.23 -3.68
CA LEU A 73 -1.37 0.29 -4.25
C LEU A 73 -1.93 0.87 -5.54
N LYS A 74 -1.63 0.22 -6.65
CA LYS A 74 -2.06 0.60 -8.00
C LYS A 74 -3.21 -0.29 -8.44
N VAL A 75 -4.40 0.30 -8.54
CA VAL A 75 -5.63 -0.35 -8.99
C VAL A 75 -5.87 -0.02 -10.46
N ASN A 76 -5.96 -1.05 -11.29
CA ASN A 76 -6.28 -0.87 -12.71
C ASN A 76 -7.80 -0.73 -12.91
N SER A 77 -8.25 -0.11 -13.99
CA SER A 77 -9.69 0.16 -14.25
C SER A 77 -10.57 -1.09 -14.28
N THR A 78 -10.00 -2.24 -14.64
CA THR A 78 -10.72 -3.52 -14.63
C THR A 78 -10.93 -4.07 -13.22
N ASN A 79 -10.27 -3.50 -12.20
CA ASN A 79 -10.28 -3.94 -10.80
C ASN A 79 -9.98 -5.44 -10.60
N THR A 80 -9.41 -6.12 -11.59
CA THR A 80 -9.10 -7.56 -11.55
C THR A 80 -7.73 -7.85 -10.95
N SER A 81 -6.79 -6.93 -11.08
CA SER A 81 -5.43 -7.07 -10.59
C SER A 81 -4.96 -5.73 -10.05
N ILE A 82 -4.40 -5.74 -8.85
CA ILE A 82 -3.83 -4.57 -8.21
C ILE A 82 -2.36 -4.82 -7.93
N THR A 83 -1.53 -3.82 -8.14
CA THR A 83 -0.10 -3.91 -7.88
C THR A 83 0.19 -3.22 -6.55
N LEU A 84 0.64 -3.97 -5.56
CA LEU A 84 1.03 -3.47 -4.26
C LEU A 84 2.56 -3.37 -4.19
N SER A 85 3.09 -2.16 -4.17
CA SER A 85 4.50 -1.88 -3.94
C SER A 85 4.71 -1.52 -2.48
N LEU A 86 5.60 -2.22 -1.80
CA LEU A 86 5.89 -2.04 -0.38
C LEU A 86 7.34 -1.64 -0.20
N LYS A 87 7.56 -0.67 0.68
CA LYS A 87 8.87 -0.10 0.92
C LYS A 87 9.09 0.13 2.40
N SER A 88 10.16 -0.43 2.94
CA SER A 88 10.53 -0.21 4.34
C SER A 88 12.02 -0.41 4.57
N LYS A 89 12.55 0.23 5.60
CA LYS A 89 13.92 -0.05 6.09
C LYS A 89 14.08 -1.50 6.54
N ASN A 90 12.99 -2.17 6.91
CA ASN A 90 13.01 -3.57 7.33
C ASN A 90 12.19 -4.44 6.37
N VAL A 91 12.90 -5.29 5.62
CA VAL A 91 12.32 -6.19 4.62
C VAL A 91 11.39 -7.25 5.24
N MET A 92 11.61 -7.63 6.51
CA MET A 92 10.70 -8.57 7.20
C MET A 92 9.32 -7.95 7.41
N ALA A 93 9.25 -6.63 7.64
CA ALA A 93 7.97 -5.94 7.78
C ALA A 93 7.21 -5.87 6.45
N ILE A 94 7.91 -5.87 5.31
CA ILE A 94 7.31 -5.87 3.98
C ILE A 94 6.53 -7.17 3.75
N ALA A 95 7.12 -8.32 4.05
CA ALA A 95 6.46 -9.62 3.92
C ALA A 95 5.19 -9.70 4.78
N ASN A 96 5.27 -9.23 6.04
CA ASN A 96 4.12 -9.16 6.94
C ASN A 96 3.01 -8.23 6.43
N ILE A 97 3.34 -7.04 5.90
CA ILE A 97 2.32 -6.13 5.34
C ILE A 97 1.68 -6.78 4.12
N ASN A 98 2.45 -7.42 3.25
CA ASN A 98 1.89 -8.07 2.08
C ASN A 98 0.83 -9.10 2.47
N ASP A 99 1.12 -9.95 3.46
CA ASP A 99 0.17 -10.94 3.97
C ASP A 99 -1.09 -10.28 4.54
N VAL A 100 -0.91 -9.23 5.35
CA VAL A 100 -2.02 -8.43 5.90
C VAL A 100 -2.87 -7.82 4.78
N PHE A 101 -2.26 -7.24 3.74
CA PHE A 101 -3.00 -6.69 2.60
C PHE A 101 -3.78 -7.79 1.88
N GLN A 102 -3.17 -8.96 1.62
CA GLN A 102 -3.89 -10.10 1.04
C GLN A 102 -5.10 -10.49 1.87
N VAL A 103 -4.93 -10.64 3.18
CA VAL A 103 -6.02 -11.02 4.10
C VAL A 103 -7.13 -9.98 4.11
N ILE A 104 -6.80 -8.68 4.15
CA ILE A 104 -7.78 -7.59 4.16
C ILE A 104 -8.57 -7.53 2.85
N LEU A 105 -7.89 -7.73 1.72
CA LEU A 105 -8.47 -7.69 0.37
C LEU A 105 -9.28 -8.95 0.04
N ASN A 106 -8.95 -10.07 0.68
CA ASN A 106 -9.61 -11.36 0.48
C ASN A 106 -10.73 -11.65 1.50
N ASN A 107 -10.71 -11.02 2.68
CA ASN A 107 -11.92 -10.85 3.51
C ASN A 107 -12.86 -9.83 2.86
#